data_AF-A0A7W4WDH8-F1
#
_entry.id   AF-A0A7W4WDH8-F1
#
_cell.length_a   1.000
_cell.length_b   1.000
_cell.length_c   1.000
_cell.angle_alpha   90.00
_cell.angle_beta   90.00
_cell.angle_gamma   90.00
#
_symmetry.space_group_name_H-M   'P 1'
#
loop_
_entity.id
_entity.type
_entity.pdbx_description
1 polymer ?
#
loop_
_entity_poly.entity_id
_entity_poly.type
_entity_poly.pdbx_seq_one_letter_code
_entity_poly.pdbx_strand_id
1 'polypeptide(L)'
;MAKTIPAAIAAIALSLSALCISQESLEAGEERGDTFAERFAEAELVAQVQIAGVHRDVDSALSEPGMVALLGYVYSAVSHQVWKGEANRLIAFRLGLDACEQKLEKGARYLIFARPDSRGRLQLYSCDAVIPEAEAAPLLARLKEFDLQG
;
A
#
# COMPACT_ATOMS: atom_id res chain seq x y z
N MET A 1 -17.60 -71.43 -7.50
CA MET A 1 -17.11 -71.38 -8.89
C MET A 1 -18.24 -70.95 -9.81
N ALA A 2 -17.95 -70.06 -10.77
CA ALA A 2 -18.79 -69.56 -11.87
C ALA A 2 -19.99 -68.66 -11.45
N LYS A 3 -20.39 -67.59 -12.15
CA LYS A 3 -20.01 -66.98 -13.44
C LYS A 3 -20.60 -65.54 -13.48
N THR A 4 -20.09 -64.75 -14.42
CA THR A 4 -20.25 -63.32 -14.75
C THR A 4 -21.65 -62.80 -15.17
N ILE A 5 -21.97 -61.56 -14.71
CA ILE A 5 -22.64 -60.32 -15.28
C ILE A 5 -23.69 -60.45 -16.43
N PRO A 6 -24.78 -59.65 -16.46
CA PRO A 6 -24.79 -58.38 -17.22
C PRO A 6 -25.59 -57.21 -16.60
N ALA A 7 -25.36 -56.03 -17.20
CA ALA A 7 -25.86 -54.70 -16.89
C ALA A 7 -27.32 -54.42 -17.34
N ALA A 8 -27.99 -53.50 -16.65
CA ALA A 8 -29.10 -52.64 -17.12
C ALA A 8 -29.29 -51.52 -16.07
N ILE A 9 -28.68 -50.35 -16.23
CA ILE A 9 -29.22 -49.14 -16.87
C ILE A 9 -30.69 -48.87 -16.49
N ALA A 10 -30.90 -47.96 -15.54
CA ALA A 10 -32.06 -47.07 -15.54
C ALA A 10 -31.67 -45.76 -14.85
N ALA A 11 -31.79 -44.67 -15.62
CA ALA A 11 -31.47 -43.32 -15.24
C ALA A 11 -32.36 -42.81 -14.10
N ILE A 12 -31.76 -42.13 -13.12
CA ILE A 12 -32.46 -41.16 -12.30
C ILE A 12 -31.66 -39.87 -12.40
N ALA A 13 -32.12 -39.02 -13.32
CA ALA A 13 -31.81 -37.61 -13.31
C ALA A 13 -32.52 -36.97 -12.12
N LEU A 14 -31.75 -36.51 -11.14
CA LEU A 14 -32.19 -35.52 -10.16
C LEU A 14 -31.11 -34.45 -10.08
N SER A 15 -31.33 -33.42 -10.89
CA SER A 15 -30.81 -32.08 -10.73
C SER A 15 -30.98 -31.60 -9.29
N LEU A 16 -29.88 -31.27 -8.61
CA LEU A 16 -29.89 -30.33 -7.51
C LEU A 16 -28.54 -29.59 -7.46
N SER A 17 -28.58 -28.38 -7.99
CA SER A 17 -27.98 -27.19 -7.37
C SER A 17 -26.49 -27.27 -6.99
N ALA A 18 -25.66 -26.77 -7.89
CA ALA A 18 -24.57 -25.84 -7.60
C ALA A 18 -24.10 -25.77 -6.13
N LEU A 19 -23.30 -26.75 -5.70
CA LEU A 19 -22.22 -26.45 -4.77
C LEU A 19 -21.11 -25.79 -5.60
N CYS A 20 -21.31 -24.50 -5.93
CA CYS A 20 -20.17 -23.60 -6.07
C CYS A 20 -19.58 -23.48 -4.67
N ILE A 21 -18.71 -24.43 -4.32
CA ILE A 21 -17.71 -24.15 -3.30
C ILE A 21 -16.87 -23.05 -3.94
N SER A 22 -17.19 -21.80 -3.59
CA SER A 22 -16.24 -20.71 -3.68
C SER A 22 -15.03 -21.17 -2.89
N GLN A 23 -14.06 -21.75 -3.58
CA GLN A 23 -12.69 -21.66 -3.13
C GLN A 23 -12.40 -20.16 -3.19
N GLU A 24 -12.65 -19.47 -2.08
CA GLU A 24 -11.92 -18.26 -1.75
C GLU A 24 -10.46 -18.69 -1.76
N SER A 25 -9.83 -18.45 -2.90
CA SER A 25 -8.40 -18.43 -3.05
C SER A 25 -7.89 -17.46 -2.00
N LEU A 26 -7.49 -17.99 -0.85
CA LEU A 26 -6.40 -17.45 -0.06
C LEU A 26 -5.17 -17.54 -0.96
N GLU A 27 -5.09 -16.64 -1.95
CA GLU A 27 -3.81 -16.11 -2.36
C GLU A 27 -3.34 -15.29 -1.17
N ALA A 28 -2.79 -16.00 -0.18
CA ALA A 28 -1.72 -15.47 0.61
C ALA A 28 -0.73 -14.92 -0.41
N GLY A 29 -0.69 -13.59 -0.49
CA GLY A 29 0.26 -12.87 -1.32
C GLY A 29 1.65 -13.30 -0.90
N GLU A 30 2.15 -14.34 -1.56
CA GLU A 30 3.56 -14.62 -1.72
C GLU A 30 4.07 -13.45 -2.57
N GLU A 31 4.33 -12.32 -1.89
CA GLU A 31 5.11 -11.21 -2.41
C GLU A 31 6.52 -11.75 -2.70
N ARG A 32 6.64 -12.33 -3.90
CA ARG A 32 7.75 -12.26 -4.83
C ARG A 32 8.87 -11.33 -4.34
N GLY A 33 9.82 -11.88 -3.59
CA GLY A 33 11.12 -11.27 -3.29
C GLY A 33 11.06 -9.87 -2.63
N ASP A 34 10.88 -9.85 -1.32
CA ASP A 34 11.27 -8.80 -0.34
C ASP A 34 11.22 -7.30 -0.71
N THR A 35 10.22 -6.88 -1.50
CA THR A 35 9.96 -5.46 -1.83
C THR A 35 9.81 -4.60 -0.56
N PHE A 36 9.33 -5.19 0.54
CA PHE A 36 9.14 -4.50 1.81
C PHE A 36 10.46 -4.21 2.52
N ALA A 37 11.35 -5.20 2.67
CA ALA A 37 12.63 -4.94 3.34
C ALA A 37 13.49 -3.98 2.53
N GLU A 38 13.44 -4.05 1.20
CA GLU A 38 14.09 -3.06 0.33
C GLU A 38 13.54 -1.65 0.58
N ARG A 39 12.21 -1.46 0.55
CA ARG A 39 11.57 -0.18 0.90
C ARG A 39 11.94 0.30 2.30
N PHE A 40 11.93 -0.59 3.28
CA PHE A 40 12.29 -0.26 4.66
C PHE A 40 13.77 0.12 4.79
N ALA A 41 14.66 -0.56 4.06
CA ALA A 41 16.09 -0.27 4.04
C ALA A 41 16.38 1.09 3.39
N GLU A 42 15.76 1.39 2.25
CA GLU A 42 15.92 2.64 1.52
C GLU A 42 15.25 3.85 2.18
N ALA A 43 14.18 3.63 2.94
CA ALA A 43 13.48 4.70 3.63
C ALA A 43 14.36 5.31 4.72
N GLU A 44 14.40 6.64 4.80
CA GLU A 44 14.98 7.34 5.95
C GLU A 44 13.96 7.47 7.07
N LEU A 45 12.68 7.58 6.73
CA LEU A 45 11.56 7.67 7.65
C LEU A 45 10.51 6.60 7.31
N VAL A 46 10.12 5.81 8.32
CA VAL A 46 8.98 4.89 8.25
C VAL A 46 8.03 5.23 9.38
N ALA A 47 6.82 5.67 9.03
CA ALA A 47 5.87 6.18 10.00
C ALA A 47 4.42 5.93 9.60
N GLN A 48 3.56 5.78 10.60
CA GLN A 48 2.12 5.88 10.44
C GLN A 48 1.73 7.34 10.66
N VAL A 49 1.05 7.91 9.67
CA VAL A 49 0.71 9.33 9.65
C VAL A 49 -0.77 9.51 9.34
N GLN A 50 -1.34 10.59 9.86
CA GLN A 50 -2.67 11.06 9.48
C GLN A 50 -2.54 12.39 8.74
N ILE A 51 -3.10 12.46 7.53
CA ILE A 51 -2.96 13.65 6.68
C ILE A 51 -3.76 14.81 7.28
N ALA A 52 -3.08 15.89 7.65
CA ALA A 52 -3.68 17.11 8.19
C ALA A 52 -3.95 18.16 7.10
N GLY A 53 -3.11 18.23 6.08
CA GLY A 53 -3.22 19.20 4.98
C GLY A 53 -2.67 18.67 3.67
N VAL A 54 -3.26 19.13 2.58
CA VAL A 54 -2.86 18.78 1.21
C VAL A 54 -2.69 20.07 0.42
N HIS A 55 -1.48 20.29 -0.10
CA HIS A 55 -1.10 21.46 -0.87
C HIS A 55 -0.59 21.04 -2.24
N ARG A 56 -0.78 21.89 -3.25
CA ARG A 56 -0.27 21.65 -4.60
C ARG A 56 1.21 22.01 -4.64
N ASP A 57 2.03 21.13 -5.20
CA ASP A 57 3.43 21.44 -5.54
C ASP A 57 3.46 22.02 -6.95
N VAL A 58 3.62 23.33 -7.05
CA VAL A 58 3.55 24.09 -8.31
C VAL A 58 4.95 24.34 -8.82
N ASP A 59 5.18 24.05 -10.10
CA ASP A 59 6.36 24.52 -10.80
C ASP A 59 6.08 25.89 -11.41
N SER A 60 6.61 26.95 -10.78
CA SER A 60 6.45 28.30 -11.29
C SER A 60 7.21 28.55 -12.60
N ALA A 61 8.29 27.82 -12.87
CA ALA A 61 9.07 27.98 -14.09
C ALA A 61 8.37 27.36 -15.31
N LEU A 62 7.52 26.37 -15.09
CA LEU A 62 6.70 25.73 -16.12
C LEU A 62 5.25 26.25 -16.17
N SER A 63 4.88 27.17 -15.28
CA SER A 63 3.53 27.77 -15.26
C SER A 63 3.45 29.02 -16.13
N GLU A 64 2.29 29.26 -16.72
CA GLU A 64 1.98 30.44 -17.54
C GLU A 64 0.77 31.20 -16.97
N PRO A 65 0.53 32.47 -17.36
CA PRO A 65 -0.68 33.18 -16.97
C PRO A 65 -1.95 32.41 -17.37
N GLY A 66 -2.72 31.96 -16.37
CA GLY A 66 -3.93 31.15 -16.58
C GLY A 66 -3.70 29.62 -16.67
N MET A 67 -2.45 29.15 -16.61
CA MET A 67 -2.10 27.71 -16.64
C MET A 67 -1.08 27.38 -15.55
N VAL A 68 -1.41 26.44 -14.68
CA VAL A 68 -0.54 26.04 -13.55
C VAL A 68 0.04 24.66 -13.80
N ALA A 69 1.37 24.56 -13.82
CA ALA A 69 2.08 23.29 -13.87
C ALA A 69 2.14 22.66 -12.47
N LEU A 70 1.53 21.49 -12.31
CA LEU A 70 1.53 20.73 -11.06
C LEU A 70 2.52 19.57 -11.17
N LEU A 71 3.48 19.54 -10.24
CA LEU A 71 4.44 18.43 -10.12
C LEU A 71 3.90 17.32 -9.22
N GLY A 72 3.04 17.68 -8.26
CA GLY A 72 2.73 16.80 -7.15
C GLY A 72 1.89 17.46 -6.08
N TYR A 73 1.91 16.84 -4.92
CA TYR A 73 1.30 17.35 -3.71
C TYR A 73 2.31 17.37 -2.56
N VAL A 74 2.21 18.41 -1.73
CA VAL A 74 2.89 18.50 -0.44
C VAL A 74 1.86 18.22 0.65
N TYR A 75 2.17 17.25 1.50
CA TYR A 75 1.31 16.84 2.61
C TYR A 75 1.90 17.34 3.92
N SER A 76 1.04 17.85 4.77
CA SER A 76 1.32 17.96 6.20
C SER A 76 0.56 16.85 6.92
N ALA A 77 1.22 16.17 7.84
CA ALA A 77 0.65 15.03 8.54
C ALA A 77 1.09 14.99 10.00
N VAL A 78 0.24 14.40 10.84
CA VAL A 78 0.55 14.12 12.24
C VAL A 78 1.07 12.70 12.34
N SER A 79 2.24 12.50 12.94
CA SER A 79 2.76 11.16 13.24
C SER A 79 2.01 10.53 14.40
N HIS A 80 1.65 9.25 14.24
CA HIS A 80 1.07 8.42 15.29
C HIS A 80 2.07 7.40 15.82
N GLN A 81 2.82 6.78 14.92
CA GLN A 81 3.88 5.82 15.23
C GLN A 81 5.03 6.02 14.25
N VAL A 82 6.27 5.90 14.73
CA VAL A 82 7.48 6.01 13.92
C VAL A 82 8.33 4.78 14.21
N TRP A 83 8.73 4.06 13.17
CA TRP A 83 9.57 2.85 13.26
C TRP A 83 11.01 3.08 12.79
N LYS A 84 11.23 4.11 11.96
CA LYS A 84 12.56 4.47 11.46
C LYS A 84 12.63 5.96 11.24
N GLY A 85 13.78 6.56 11.54
CA GLY A 85 14.05 7.99 11.35
C GLY A 85 13.55 8.86 12.49
N GLU A 86 14.02 10.10 12.52
CA GLU A 86 13.52 11.10 13.46
C GLU A 86 12.32 11.84 12.86
N ALA A 87 11.24 11.93 13.64
CA ALA A 87 10.07 12.68 13.25
C ALA A 87 9.52 13.47 14.42
N ASN A 88 9.33 14.77 14.19
CA ASN A 88 8.49 15.59 15.05
C ASN A 88 7.02 15.15 14.93
N ARG A 89 6.18 15.58 15.87
CA ARG A 89 4.72 15.30 15.83
C ARG A 89 4.07 15.73 14.52
N LEU A 90 4.60 16.78 13.88
CA LEU A 90 4.19 17.24 12.55
C LEU A 90 5.28 16.93 11.54
N ILE A 91 4.91 16.26 10.47
CA ILE A 91 5.78 15.87 9.36
C ILE A 91 5.25 16.53 8.08
N ALA A 92 6.16 16.96 7.22
CA ALA A 92 5.84 17.37 5.86
C ALA A 92 6.58 16.49 4.85
N PHE A 93 5.87 16.01 3.83
CA PHE A 93 6.45 15.19 2.77
C PHE A 93 5.79 15.45 1.42
N ARG A 94 6.44 15.01 0.35
CA ARG A 94 5.99 15.21 -1.03
C ARG A 94 5.62 13.89 -1.69
N LEU A 95 4.64 13.93 -2.58
CA LEU A 95 4.35 12.87 -3.55
C LEU A 95 4.25 13.51 -4.93
N GLY A 96 5.19 13.16 -5.81
CA GLY A 96 5.16 13.59 -7.20
C GLY A 96 4.13 12.81 -8.00
N LEU A 97 3.49 13.46 -8.97
CA LEU A 97 2.55 12.81 -9.88
C LEU A 97 3.25 11.81 -10.83
N ASP A 98 4.55 11.98 -11.03
CA ASP A 98 5.42 11.04 -11.74
C ASP A 98 5.64 9.74 -10.97
N ALA A 99 5.63 9.80 -9.64
CA ALA A 99 5.81 8.67 -8.75
C ALA A 99 4.48 7.96 -8.42
N CYS A 100 3.41 8.73 -8.23
CA CYS A 100 2.09 8.20 -7.98
C CYS A 100 0.99 9.19 -8.37
N GLU A 101 0.05 8.74 -9.21
CA GLU A 101 -1.11 9.55 -9.60
C GLU A 101 -2.15 9.65 -8.49
N GLN A 102 -2.14 8.71 -7.53
CA GLN A 102 -3.11 8.67 -6.46
C GLN A 102 -2.84 9.78 -5.43
N LYS A 103 -3.83 10.67 -5.29
CA LYS A 103 -3.81 11.72 -4.28
C LYS A 103 -4.24 11.16 -2.92
N LEU A 104 -3.49 11.50 -1.87
CA LEU A 104 -3.85 11.11 -0.50
C LEU A 104 -4.98 11.97 0.05
N GLU A 105 -5.79 11.35 0.90
CA GLU A 105 -6.98 11.97 1.45
C GLU A 105 -6.69 12.64 2.80
N LYS A 106 -7.19 13.87 2.95
CA LYS A 106 -7.11 14.58 4.24
C LYS A 106 -7.93 13.83 5.29
N GLY A 107 -7.35 13.63 6.47
CA GLY A 107 -7.96 12.91 7.59
C GLY A 107 -7.75 11.40 7.55
N ALA A 108 -7.41 10.83 6.39
CA ALA A 108 -7.06 9.42 6.27
C ALA A 108 -5.66 9.13 6.85
N ARG A 109 -5.46 7.86 7.21
CA ARG A 109 -4.22 7.36 7.81
C ARG A 109 -3.50 6.45 6.84
N TYR A 110 -2.18 6.59 6.82
CA TYR A 110 -1.30 5.87 5.92
C TYR A 110 -0.04 5.41 6.64
N LEU A 111 0.50 4.28 6.23
CA LEU A 111 1.90 3.92 6.45
C LEU A 111 2.72 4.51 5.31
N ILE A 112 3.77 5.27 5.64
CA ILE A 112 4.64 5.91 4.64
C ILE A 112 6.09 5.43 4.77
N PHE A 113 6.76 5.33 3.62
CA PHE A 113 8.19 5.06 3.45
C PHE A 113 8.82 6.25 2.73
N ALA A 114 9.35 7.20 3.49
CA ALA A 114 9.90 8.43 2.94
C ALA A 114 11.43 8.43 2.96
N ARG A 115 12.03 9.04 1.95
CA ARG A 115 13.46 9.35 1.90
C ARG A 115 13.66 10.80 1.43
N PRO A 116 14.76 11.46 1.78
CA PRO A 116 14.97 12.84 1.37
C PRO A 116 15.19 12.96 -0.14
N ASP A 117 14.71 14.06 -0.69
CA ASP A 117 15.05 14.52 -2.04
C ASP A 117 16.44 15.15 -2.08
N SER A 118 16.86 15.58 -3.28
CA SER A 118 18.14 16.26 -3.48
C SER A 118 18.28 17.58 -2.71
N ARG A 119 17.20 18.07 -2.09
CA ARG A 119 17.16 19.27 -1.24
C ARG A 119 16.91 18.92 0.24
N GLY A 120 16.98 17.65 0.62
CA GLY A 120 16.80 17.17 2.00
C GLY A 120 15.34 17.12 2.47
N ARG A 121 14.37 17.25 1.57
CA ARG A 121 12.93 17.23 1.92
C ARG A 121 12.38 15.83 1.77
N LEU A 122 11.59 15.36 2.73
CA LEU A 122 10.97 14.04 2.65
C LEU A 122 10.10 13.92 1.40
N GLN A 123 10.32 12.85 0.64
CA GLN A 123 9.60 12.53 -0.59
C GLN A 123 9.28 11.03 -0.63
N LEU A 124 8.10 10.72 -1.15
CA LEU A 124 7.67 9.38 -1.52
C LEU A 124 7.94 9.19 -3.01
N TYR A 125 8.59 8.08 -3.36
CA TYR A 125 9.11 7.83 -4.71
C TYR A 125 8.34 6.78 -5.51
N SER A 126 7.27 6.22 -4.94
CA SER A 126 6.37 5.29 -5.61
C SER A 126 4.99 5.29 -4.93
N CYS A 127 3.96 4.76 -5.60
CA CYS A 127 2.69 4.46 -4.94
C CYS A 127 2.87 3.44 -3.80
N ASP A 128 3.79 2.49 -3.95
CA ASP A 128 4.05 1.47 -2.92
C ASP A 128 4.74 2.03 -1.66
N ALA A 129 5.21 3.28 -1.72
CA ALA A 129 5.76 4.00 -0.57
C ALA A 129 4.68 4.62 0.33
N VAL A 130 3.40 4.49 -0.04
CA VAL A 130 2.25 4.94 0.75
C VAL A 130 1.14 3.90 0.73
N ILE A 131 0.76 3.43 1.92
CA ILE A 131 -0.17 2.32 2.06
C ILE A 131 -1.30 2.76 2.98
N PRO A 132 -2.57 2.71 2.54
CA PRO A 132 -3.71 2.99 3.41
C PRO A 132 -3.68 2.14 4.68
N GLU A 133 -4.05 2.70 5.83
CA GLU A 133 -4.03 1.96 7.11
C GLU A 133 -4.81 0.64 7.05
N ALA A 134 -5.94 0.63 6.34
CA ALA A 134 -6.78 -0.55 6.16
C ALA A 134 -6.05 -1.72 5.46
N GLU A 135 -5.09 -1.39 4.58
CA GLU A 135 -4.30 -2.35 3.81
C GLU A 135 -2.94 -2.63 4.45
N ALA A 136 -2.53 -1.80 5.43
CA ALA A 136 -1.23 -1.89 6.08
C ALA A 136 -1.13 -2.98 7.16
N ALA A 137 -2.25 -3.60 7.57
CA ALA A 137 -2.29 -4.61 8.64
C ALA A 137 -1.18 -5.70 8.59
N PRO A 138 -0.95 -6.40 7.44
CA PRO A 138 0.12 -7.40 7.36
C PRO A 138 1.53 -6.80 7.51
N LEU A 139 1.74 -5.56 7.03
CA LEU A 139 3.03 -4.88 7.11
C LEU A 139 3.30 -4.33 8.50
N LEU A 140 2.27 -3.82 9.17
CA LEU A 140 2.34 -3.37 10.56
C LEU A 140 2.72 -4.54 11.50
N ALA A 141 2.29 -5.77 11.20
CA ALA A 141 2.72 -6.94 11.95
C ALA A 141 4.24 -7.18 11.80
N ARG A 142 4.78 -7.09 10.57
CA ARG A 142 6.23 -7.21 10.31
C ARG A 142 7.04 -6.08 10.97
N LEU A 143 6.52 -4.84 10.97
CA LEU A 143 7.20 -3.70 11.59
C LEU A 143 7.39 -3.85 13.11
N LYS A 144 6.46 -4.53 13.79
CA LYS A 144 6.60 -4.84 15.23
C LYS A 144 7.80 -5.75 15.53
N GLU A 145 8.22 -6.57 14.57
CA GLU A 145 9.40 -7.44 14.74
C GLU A 145 10.70 -6.64 14.71
N PHE A 146 10.74 -5.50 14.00
CA PHE A 146 11.87 -4.58 13.95
C PHE A 146 11.93 -3.66 15.18
N ASP A 147 10.77 -3.27 15.72
CA ASP A 147 10.65 -2.42 16.92
C ASP A 147 11.17 -3.12 18.19
N LEU A 148 11.22 -4.45 18.20
CA LEU A 148 11.73 -5.25 19.33
C LEU A 148 13.25 -5.48 19.29
N GLN A 149 13.94 -5.02 18.24
CA GLN A 149 15.39 -5.25 18.03
C GLN A 149 16.25 -3.99 18.16
N GLY A 150 15.64 -2.82 18.33
CA GLY A 150 16.30 -1.53 18.59
C GLY A 150 16.18 -1.11 20.05
#